data_AF-R1EW56-F1
#
_entry.id   AF-R1EW56-F1
#
_cell.length_a   1.000
_cell.length_b   1.000
_cell.length_c   1.000
_cell.angle_alpha   90.00
_cell.angle_beta   90.00
_cell.angle_gamma   90.00
#
_symmetry.space_group_name_H-M   'P 1'
#
loop_
_entity.id
_entity.type
_entity.pdbx_description
1 polymer ?
#
loop_
_entity_poly.entity_id
_entity_poly.type
_entity_poly.pdbx_seq_one_letter_code
_entity_poly.pdbx_strand_id
1 'polypeptide(L)'
;MLEAEFHSVAWSGIGVLLNDAADSPQNRTMPQMARSLLGGVPGAGDVLPASWRPSALLVHLGTNDFTPGHEMSVASFAAAYVELLLNLTAEADSRRPASKVSPAPVTAAEPPPVFAACGPMGTRGDHRGEYFPCSDIWDALAALGAQRALRIHPLDFQRLYEVDANVGGCNHPSVQGQQRMAEIARPVVERVLGWSESIT
;
A
#
# COMPACT_ATOMS: atom_id res chain seq x y z
N MET A 1 -8.78 7.66 -16.74
CA MET A 1 -7.65 6.88 -16.16
C MET A 1 -6.60 7.91 -15.78
N LEU A 2 -5.89 7.80 -14.65
CA LEU A 2 -5.13 8.92 -14.04
C LEU A 2 -3.97 9.51 -14.88
N GLU A 3 -3.72 9.01 -16.08
CA GLU A 3 -2.60 9.40 -16.97
C GLU A 3 -1.22 9.49 -16.27
N ALA A 4 -1.04 8.70 -15.21
CA ALA A 4 0.16 8.71 -14.39
C ALA A 4 1.11 7.58 -14.76
N GLU A 5 2.42 7.86 -14.69
CA GLU A 5 3.43 6.81 -14.61
C GLU A 5 3.28 6.06 -13.27
N PHE A 6 3.58 4.76 -13.26
CA PHE A 6 3.57 3.96 -12.03
C PHE A 6 4.78 3.05 -11.94
N HIS A 7 5.17 2.73 -10.69
CA HIS A 7 6.16 1.71 -10.38
C HIS A 7 5.55 0.74 -9.37
N SER A 8 5.49 -0.53 -9.70
CA SER A 8 4.97 -1.58 -8.82
C SER A 8 6.10 -2.36 -8.17
N VAL A 9 6.13 -2.39 -6.84
CA VAL A 9 6.94 -3.34 -6.07
C VAL A 9 5.98 -4.30 -5.39
N ALA A 10 5.90 -5.52 -5.91
CA ALA A 10 4.97 -6.54 -5.44
C ALA A 10 5.61 -7.92 -5.52
N TRP A 11 5.24 -8.77 -4.57
CA TRP A 11 5.69 -10.17 -4.53
C TRP A 11 4.62 -11.04 -3.88
N SER A 12 4.25 -12.13 -4.54
CA SER A 12 3.21 -13.05 -4.06
C SER A 12 3.58 -13.69 -2.73
N GLY A 13 2.64 -13.68 -1.79
CA GLY A 13 2.84 -14.32 -0.48
C GLY A 13 3.66 -13.51 0.52
N ILE A 14 4.07 -12.28 0.21
CA ILE A 14 4.83 -11.44 1.15
C ILE A 14 3.94 -10.49 1.93
N GLY A 15 4.20 -10.37 3.23
CA GLY A 15 3.52 -9.44 4.13
C GLY A 15 4.45 -8.38 4.71
N VAL A 16 3.94 -7.66 5.70
CA VAL A 16 4.69 -6.64 6.45
C VAL A 16 5.60 -7.28 7.50
N LEU A 17 5.06 -8.23 8.26
CA LEU A 17 5.70 -8.98 9.32
C LEU A 17 5.75 -10.48 9.01
N LEU A 18 4.69 -11.04 8.44
CA LEU A 18 4.61 -12.47 8.13
C LEU A 18 4.27 -12.69 6.65
N ASN A 19 4.98 -13.61 6.05
CA ASN A 19 4.71 -14.11 4.71
C ASN A 19 3.78 -15.32 4.78
N ASP A 20 3.01 -15.59 3.73
CA ASP A 20 2.10 -16.74 3.62
C ASP A 20 2.83 -18.07 3.81
N ALA A 21 4.09 -18.14 3.35
CA ALA A 21 5.01 -19.24 3.61
C ALA A 21 6.11 -18.78 4.58
N ALA A 22 5.73 -18.42 5.82
CA ALA A 22 6.62 -17.88 6.85
C ALA A 22 7.85 -18.76 7.17
N ASP A 23 7.77 -20.07 6.90
CA ASP A 23 8.84 -21.04 7.16
C ASP A 23 9.87 -21.17 6.02
N SER A 24 9.72 -20.42 4.91
CA SER A 24 10.65 -20.50 3.78
C SER A 24 12.01 -19.85 4.13
N PRO A 25 13.16 -20.47 3.81
CA PRO A 25 14.48 -19.91 4.09
C PRO A 25 14.80 -18.58 3.36
N GLN A 26 13.95 -18.14 2.43
CA GLN A 26 14.01 -16.80 1.80
C GLN A 26 12.97 -15.82 2.36
N ASN A 27 12.61 -15.92 3.65
CA ASN A 27 11.56 -15.14 4.34
C ASN A 27 11.89 -13.64 4.49
N ARG A 28 12.04 -12.91 3.37
CA ARG A 28 12.14 -11.45 3.37
C ARG A 28 10.74 -10.85 3.41
N THR A 29 10.53 -9.85 4.25
CA THR A 29 9.25 -9.11 4.32
C THR A 29 9.27 -7.91 3.37
N MET A 30 8.11 -7.30 3.12
CA MET A 30 8.05 -6.10 2.26
C MET A 30 8.92 -4.94 2.74
N PRO A 31 9.03 -4.62 4.04
CA PRO A 31 9.99 -3.62 4.51
C PRO A 31 11.44 -3.87 4.08
N GLN A 32 11.84 -5.14 3.90
CA GLN A 32 13.17 -5.51 3.42
C GLN A 32 13.27 -5.51 1.90
N MET A 33 12.17 -5.74 1.18
CA MET A 33 12.16 -5.88 -0.28
C MET A 33 11.77 -4.62 -1.03
N ALA A 34 11.00 -3.72 -0.41
CA ALA A 34 10.51 -2.48 -1.01
C ALA A 34 11.64 -1.55 -1.50
N ARG A 35 12.86 -1.77 -1.00
CA ARG A 35 14.07 -1.03 -1.36
C ARG A 35 14.87 -1.67 -2.49
N SER A 36 14.69 -2.95 -2.77
CA SER A 36 15.51 -3.68 -3.74
C SER A 36 15.08 -3.38 -5.19
N LEU A 37 16.05 -3.07 -6.05
CA LEU A 37 15.80 -2.82 -7.47
C LEU A 37 15.23 -4.06 -8.19
N LEU A 38 15.69 -5.24 -7.81
CA LEU A 38 15.15 -6.52 -8.25
C LEU A 38 14.84 -7.35 -7.00
N GLY A 39 13.56 -7.61 -6.77
CA GLY A 39 13.13 -8.43 -5.64
C GLY A 39 13.82 -9.80 -5.65
N GLY A 40 14.28 -10.26 -4.47
CA GLY A 40 14.82 -11.61 -4.32
C GLY A 40 16.19 -11.87 -4.97
N VAL A 41 16.82 -10.87 -5.61
CA VAL A 41 18.18 -11.01 -6.18
C VAL A 41 19.21 -10.43 -5.20
N PRO A 42 20.08 -11.26 -4.59
CA PRO A 42 21.14 -10.77 -3.72
C PRO A 42 22.07 -9.81 -4.47
N GLY A 43 22.35 -8.64 -3.88
CA GLY A 43 23.24 -7.64 -4.48
C GLY A 43 22.63 -6.81 -5.63
N ALA A 44 21.37 -7.04 -6.01
CA ALA A 44 20.62 -6.04 -6.76
C ALA A 44 20.43 -4.84 -5.83
N GLY A 45 21.22 -3.78 -6.04
CA GLY A 45 21.29 -2.63 -5.13
C GLY A 45 19.93 -1.98 -4.84
N ASP A 46 19.94 -1.10 -3.85
CA ASP A 46 18.72 -0.51 -3.30
C ASP A 46 18.40 0.85 -3.94
N VAL A 47 18.12 0.93 -5.25
CA VAL A 47 17.89 2.25 -5.87
C VAL A 47 16.90 2.21 -7.03
N LEU A 48 15.64 2.58 -6.78
CA LEU A 48 14.84 3.25 -7.81
C LEU A 48 15.60 4.50 -8.28
N PRO A 49 15.66 4.80 -9.58
CA PRO A 49 16.39 5.97 -10.08
C PRO A 49 16.05 7.22 -9.26
N ALA A 50 17.03 8.03 -8.88
CA ALA A 50 16.78 9.24 -8.08
C ALA A 50 15.83 10.24 -8.79
N SER A 51 15.66 10.10 -10.10
CA SER A 51 14.67 10.82 -10.91
C SER A 51 13.23 10.36 -10.66
N TRP A 52 13.00 9.15 -10.13
CA TRP A 52 11.67 8.64 -9.81
C TRP A 52 11.15 9.25 -8.50
N ARG A 53 10.15 10.12 -8.64
CA ARG A 53 9.59 10.94 -7.57
C ARG A 53 8.07 10.80 -7.53
N PRO A 54 7.54 9.84 -6.77
CA PRO A 54 6.10 9.59 -6.77
C PRO A 54 5.33 10.77 -6.15
N SER A 55 4.20 11.15 -6.75
CA SER A 55 3.25 12.11 -6.18
C SER A 55 2.43 11.52 -5.03
N ALA A 56 2.30 10.19 -5.00
CA ALA A 56 1.63 9.43 -3.96
C ALA A 56 2.20 8.02 -3.87
N LEU A 57 1.95 7.38 -2.73
CA LEU A 57 2.24 5.97 -2.51
C LEU A 57 0.92 5.20 -2.38
N LEU A 58 0.84 4.00 -2.94
CA LEU A 58 -0.26 3.07 -2.67
C LEU A 58 0.35 1.80 -2.07
N VAL A 59 -0.08 1.44 -0.86
CA VAL A 59 0.42 0.27 -0.13
C VAL A 59 -0.75 -0.67 0.10
N HIS A 60 -0.62 -1.88 -0.42
CA HIS A 60 -1.68 -2.89 -0.42
C HIS A 60 -1.12 -4.21 0.12
N LEU A 61 -0.97 -4.27 1.44
CA LEU A 61 -0.36 -5.37 2.18
C LEU A 61 -1.23 -5.73 3.39
N GLY A 62 -1.03 -6.94 3.92
CA GLY A 62 -1.70 -7.45 5.12
C GLY A 62 -2.43 -8.76 4.92
N THR A 63 -2.86 -9.10 3.69
CA THR A 63 -3.54 -10.38 3.42
C THR A 63 -2.72 -11.59 3.88
N ASN A 64 -1.40 -11.57 3.65
CA ASN A 64 -0.51 -12.69 4.02
C ASN A 64 -0.13 -12.66 5.51
N ASP A 65 -0.08 -11.47 6.11
CA ASP A 65 0.19 -11.33 7.55
C ASP A 65 -0.88 -12.02 8.39
N PHE A 66 -2.13 -11.95 7.93
CA PHE A 66 -3.30 -12.53 8.59
C PHE A 66 -3.76 -13.86 7.98
N THR A 67 -2.95 -14.52 7.13
CA THR A 67 -3.29 -15.85 6.61
C THR A 67 -3.76 -16.77 7.75
N PRO A 68 -4.87 -17.52 7.58
CA PRO A 68 -5.36 -18.44 8.61
C PRO A 68 -4.26 -19.38 9.11
N GLY A 69 -4.07 -19.41 10.44
CA GLY A 69 -2.99 -20.15 11.10
C GLY A 69 -1.83 -19.28 11.58
N HIS A 70 -1.75 -18.02 11.14
CA HIS A 70 -0.84 -17.05 11.74
C HIS A 70 -1.41 -16.45 13.03
N GLU A 71 -0.54 -16.31 14.02
CA GLU A 71 -0.79 -15.52 15.23
C GLU A 71 -0.34 -14.06 14.99
N MET A 72 -1.23 -13.24 14.43
CA MET A 72 -0.94 -11.82 14.14
C MET A 72 -1.82 -10.89 14.98
N SER A 73 -1.20 -9.97 15.72
CA SER A 73 -1.92 -8.93 16.45
C SER A 73 -2.11 -7.68 15.59
N VAL A 74 -3.31 -7.09 15.63
CA VAL A 74 -3.60 -5.81 14.95
C VAL A 74 -2.63 -4.72 15.38
N ALA A 75 -2.31 -4.63 16.68
CA ALA A 75 -1.42 -3.61 17.20
C ALA A 75 0.02 -3.75 16.66
N SER A 76 0.55 -4.98 16.64
CA SER A 76 1.88 -5.28 16.11
C SER A 76 1.94 -5.01 14.60
N PHE A 77 0.93 -5.46 13.87
CA PHE A 77 0.82 -5.21 12.43
C PHE A 77 0.75 -3.71 12.14
N ALA A 78 -0.16 -2.97 12.79
CA ALA A 78 -0.36 -1.55 12.53
C ALA A 78 0.90 -0.72 12.87
N ALA A 79 1.61 -1.05 13.94
CA ALA A 79 2.88 -0.40 14.28
C ALA A 79 3.93 -0.63 13.18
N ALA A 80 4.12 -1.88 12.74
CA ALA A 80 5.07 -2.21 11.68
C ALA A 80 4.66 -1.60 10.33
N TYR A 81 3.36 -1.55 10.04
CA TYR A 81 2.81 -0.94 8.83
C TYR A 81 3.08 0.57 8.82
N VAL A 82 2.84 1.28 9.93
CA VAL A 82 3.16 2.72 10.04
C VAL A 82 4.66 2.97 9.88
N GLU A 83 5.52 2.14 10.44
CA GLU A 83 6.98 2.25 10.23
C GLU A 83 7.36 2.04 8.76
N LEU A 84 6.72 1.09 8.07
CA LEU A 84 6.89 0.94 6.62
C LEU A 84 6.46 2.22 5.88
N LEU A 85 5.29 2.77 6.18
CA LEU A 85 4.79 3.98 5.54
C LEU A 85 5.69 5.19 5.79
N LEU A 86 6.21 5.35 7.01
CA LEU A 86 7.17 6.40 7.35
C LEU A 86 8.43 6.30 6.50
N ASN A 87 9.00 5.09 6.41
CA ASN A 87 10.20 4.85 5.63
C ASN A 87 9.99 5.17 4.14
N LEU A 88 8.90 4.67 3.54
CA LEU A 88 8.59 4.92 2.13
C LEU A 88 8.32 6.40 1.85
N THR A 89 7.60 7.06 2.75
CA THR A 89 7.26 8.48 2.63
C THR A 89 8.50 9.36 2.76
N ALA A 90 9.38 9.07 3.73
CA ALA A 90 10.65 9.78 3.91
C ALA A 90 11.59 9.56 2.72
N GLU A 91 11.65 8.35 2.17
CA GLU A 91 12.43 8.05 0.98
C GLU A 91 11.92 8.83 -0.23
N ALA A 92 10.61 8.86 -0.45
CA ALA A 92 9.99 9.63 -1.52
C ALA A 92 10.20 11.15 -1.36
N ASP A 93 10.10 11.66 -0.13
CA ASP A 93 10.36 13.05 0.21
C ASP A 93 11.82 13.45 -0.05
N SER A 94 12.79 12.61 0.37
CA SER A 94 14.22 12.89 0.22
C SER A 94 14.66 13.13 -1.25
N ARG A 95 13.87 12.64 -2.20
CA ARG A 95 14.10 12.79 -3.64
C ARG A 95 13.50 14.08 -4.21
N ARG A 96 12.77 14.87 -3.41
CA ARG A 96 12.24 16.18 -3.86
C ARG A 96 13.38 17.21 -3.90
N PRO A 97 13.57 17.93 -5.02
CA PRO A 97 14.54 19.00 -5.10
C PRO A 97 14.13 20.09 -4.11
N ALA A 98 15.11 20.60 -3.37
CA ALA A 98 14.94 21.83 -2.62
C ALA A 98 14.47 22.92 -3.60
N SER A 99 13.33 23.55 -3.34
CA SER A 99 12.83 24.64 -4.18
C SER A 99 13.89 25.73 -4.27
N LYS A 100 14.45 25.96 -5.47
CA LYS A 100 15.41 27.04 -5.74
C LYS A 100 14.74 28.34 -6.20
N VAL A 101 13.41 28.46 -6.11
CA VAL A 101 12.65 29.61 -6.62
C VAL A 101 11.85 30.28 -5.50
N SER A 102 12.48 31.29 -4.86
CA SER A 102 11.99 32.59 -4.34
C SER A 102 10.66 32.74 -3.55
N PRO A 103 10.43 33.90 -2.86
CA PRO A 103 10.22 34.04 -1.42
C PRO A 103 8.75 33.86 -0.96
N ALA A 104 8.00 32.92 -1.53
CA ALA A 104 6.86 32.39 -0.80
C ALA A 104 7.42 31.59 0.39
N PRO A 105 6.85 31.69 1.61
CA PRO A 105 7.31 30.86 2.71
C PRO A 105 7.24 29.42 2.22
N VAL A 106 8.41 28.78 2.16
CA VAL A 106 8.52 27.35 1.87
C VAL A 106 7.85 26.69 3.06
N THR A 107 6.53 26.53 3.02
CA THR A 107 5.88 25.52 3.84
C THR A 107 6.57 24.24 3.41
N ALA A 108 7.25 23.57 4.35
CA ALA A 108 7.89 22.28 4.07
C ALA A 108 6.85 21.46 3.28
N ALA A 109 7.17 21.13 2.03
CA ALA A 109 6.19 20.48 1.16
C ALA A 109 5.69 19.25 1.92
N GLU A 110 4.39 19.13 2.15
CA GLU A 110 3.86 18.02 2.94
C GLU A 110 4.33 16.70 2.32
N PRO A 111 4.76 15.71 3.11
CA PRO A 111 5.15 14.42 2.56
C PRO A 111 4.05 13.84 1.65
N PRO A 112 4.41 13.03 0.64
CA PRO A 112 3.42 12.49 -0.30
C PRO A 112 2.32 11.71 0.45
N PRO A 113 1.05 11.86 0.06
CA PRO A 113 -0.03 11.08 0.66
C PRO A 113 0.16 9.58 0.37
N VAL A 114 -0.29 8.77 1.32
CA VAL A 114 -0.27 7.31 1.24
C VAL A 114 -1.68 6.80 1.17
N PHE A 115 -1.98 5.97 0.17
CA PHE A 115 -3.21 5.21 0.05
C PHE A 115 -3.00 3.80 0.61
N ALA A 116 -3.54 3.52 1.79
CA ALA A 116 -3.43 2.21 2.44
C ALA A 116 -4.68 1.37 2.14
N ALA A 117 -4.50 0.26 1.42
CA ALA A 117 -5.58 -0.58 0.94
C ALA A 117 -5.78 -1.84 1.78
N CYS A 118 -7.05 -2.25 1.96
CA CYS A 118 -7.43 -3.52 2.62
C CYS A 118 -8.43 -4.31 1.77
N GLY A 119 -8.34 -5.65 1.83
CA GLY A 119 -9.13 -6.56 1.00
C GLY A 119 -8.63 -6.67 -0.44
N PRO A 120 -9.35 -7.35 -1.35
CA PRO A 120 -10.59 -8.06 -1.09
C PRO A 120 -10.35 -9.44 -0.45
N MET A 121 -9.16 -10.02 -0.62
CA MET A 121 -8.80 -11.28 0.01
C MET A 121 -8.75 -11.16 1.53
N GLY A 122 -9.28 -12.17 2.22
CA GLY A 122 -9.40 -12.23 3.67
C GLY A 122 -10.51 -11.37 4.25
N THR A 123 -11.36 -10.80 3.43
CA THR A 123 -12.49 -9.98 3.86
C THR A 123 -13.81 -10.64 3.50
N ARG A 124 -14.92 -10.00 3.88
CA ARG A 124 -16.27 -10.51 3.60
C ARG A 124 -16.46 -10.95 2.13
N GLY A 125 -16.97 -12.16 1.97
CA GLY A 125 -17.17 -12.82 0.67
C GLY A 125 -16.03 -13.76 0.26
N ASP A 126 -14.88 -13.74 0.94
CA ASP A 126 -13.81 -14.70 0.67
C ASP A 126 -14.20 -16.13 1.07
N HIS A 127 -13.98 -17.09 0.17
CA HIS A 127 -14.20 -18.51 0.42
C HIS A 127 -13.38 -19.09 1.60
N ARG A 128 -12.28 -18.44 2.00
CA ARG A 128 -11.50 -18.82 3.20
C ARG A 128 -12.05 -18.24 4.50
N GLY A 129 -13.13 -17.46 4.42
CA GLY A 129 -13.68 -16.71 5.54
C GLY A 129 -13.01 -15.34 5.71
N GLU A 130 -13.61 -14.55 6.60
CA GLU A 130 -13.11 -13.23 6.99
C GLU A 130 -12.05 -13.39 8.08
N TYR A 131 -10.82 -13.01 7.76
CA TYR A 131 -9.66 -13.16 8.65
C TYR A 131 -8.76 -11.92 8.70
N PHE A 132 -8.92 -10.98 7.74
CA PHE A 132 -8.15 -9.75 7.68
C PHE A 132 -8.96 -8.61 8.32
N PRO A 133 -8.63 -8.16 9.56
CA PRO A 133 -9.46 -7.26 10.34
C PRO A 133 -9.29 -5.80 9.90
N CYS A 134 -9.84 -5.46 8.73
CA CYS A 134 -9.59 -4.16 8.12
C CYS A 134 -10.02 -2.97 9.00
N SER A 135 -11.22 -3.03 9.62
CA SER A 135 -11.73 -1.98 10.52
C SER A 135 -10.77 -1.63 11.65
N ASP A 136 -10.31 -2.65 12.38
CA ASP A 136 -9.40 -2.46 13.51
C ASP A 136 -8.03 -1.93 13.05
N ILE A 137 -7.57 -2.37 11.87
CA ILE A 137 -6.34 -1.87 11.26
C ILE A 137 -6.48 -0.40 10.88
N TRP A 138 -7.57 0.03 10.26
CA TRP A 138 -7.75 1.44 9.91
C TRP A 138 -7.81 2.34 11.14
N ASP A 139 -8.48 1.91 12.21
CA ASP A 139 -8.51 2.64 13.48
C ASP A 139 -7.10 2.78 14.07
N ALA A 140 -6.33 1.68 14.07
CA ALA A 140 -4.95 1.69 14.55
C ALA A 140 -4.02 2.55 13.67
N LEU A 141 -4.14 2.46 12.34
CA LEU A 141 -3.38 3.26 11.38
C LEU A 141 -3.73 4.75 11.50
N ALA A 142 -4.99 5.11 11.70
CA ALA A 142 -5.41 6.49 11.91
C ALA A 142 -4.79 7.06 13.19
N ALA A 143 -4.86 6.32 14.30
CA ALA A 143 -4.31 6.74 15.58
C ALA A 143 -2.79 6.89 15.54
N LEU A 144 -2.07 5.88 15.03
CA LEU A 144 -0.60 5.89 14.96
C LEU A 144 -0.08 6.84 13.88
N GLY A 145 -0.72 6.89 12.72
CA GLY A 145 -0.36 7.77 11.61
C GLY A 145 -0.49 9.25 11.97
N ALA A 146 -1.54 9.64 12.70
CA ALA A 146 -1.71 11.00 13.19
C ALA A 146 -0.58 11.43 14.13
N GLN A 147 -0.11 10.53 15.01
CA GLN A 147 1.04 10.80 15.90
C GLN A 147 2.37 10.95 15.15
N ARG A 148 2.43 10.57 13.87
CA ARG A 148 3.63 10.59 13.03
C ARG A 148 3.50 11.53 11.84
N ALA A 149 2.45 12.36 11.80
CA ALA A 149 2.14 13.28 10.71
C ALA A 149 2.06 12.59 9.32
N LEU A 150 1.67 11.32 9.27
CA LEU A 150 1.41 10.63 8.01
C LEU A 150 0.04 11.00 7.45
N ARG A 151 -0.02 11.24 6.14
CA ARG A 151 -1.26 11.49 5.39
C ARG A 151 -1.79 10.17 4.82
N ILE A 152 -2.41 9.36 5.66
CA ILE A 152 -2.95 8.05 5.28
C ILE A 152 -4.40 8.19 4.81
N HIS A 153 -4.69 7.67 3.63
CA HIS A 153 -6.00 7.63 3.03
C HIS A 153 -6.43 6.16 2.81
N PRO A 154 -7.49 5.68 3.46
CA PRO A 154 -7.90 4.29 3.33
C PRO A 154 -8.50 4.01 1.94
N LEU A 155 -8.16 2.86 1.36
CA LEU A 155 -8.85 2.26 0.22
C LEU A 155 -9.51 0.97 0.67
N ASP A 156 -10.83 0.96 0.66
CA ASP A 156 -11.64 -0.17 1.12
C ASP A 156 -12.06 -1.04 -0.06
N PHE A 157 -11.50 -2.25 -0.13
CA PHE A 157 -11.88 -3.26 -1.12
C PHE A 157 -12.62 -4.43 -0.45
N GLN A 158 -13.09 -4.27 0.78
CA GLN A 158 -13.93 -5.26 1.41
C GLN A 158 -15.18 -5.53 0.56
N ARG A 159 -15.72 -6.74 0.68
CA ARG A 159 -16.97 -7.16 0.03
C ARG A 159 -16.91 -7.31 -1.49
N LEU A 160 -15.78 -7.03 -2.15
CA LEU A 160 -15.68 -7.30 -3.59
C LEU A 160 -15.84 -8.78 -3.90
N TYR A 161 -15.48 -9.67 -2.98
CA TYR A 161 -15.67 -11.11 -3.13
C TYR A 161 -17.10 -11.60 -2.83
N GLU A 162 -18.03 -10.71 -2.46
CA GLU A 162 -19.47 -11.05 -2.46
C GLU A 162 -20.03 -11.23 -3.88
N VAL A 163 -19.25 -10.88 -4.91
CA VAL A 163 -19.57 -11.05 -6.33
C VAL A 163 -18.57 -12.03 -6.93
N ASP A 164 -19.02 -13.25 -7.25
CA ASP A 164 -18.17 -14.33 -7.76
C ASP A 164 -17.31 -13.92 -8.97
N ALA A 165 -17.85 -13.08 -9.84
CA ALA A 165 -17.15 -12.62 -11.03
C ALA A 165 -15.90 -11.77 -10.71
N ASN A 166 -15.78 -11.24 -9.49
CA ASN A 166 -14.58 -10.56 -8.99
C ASN A 166 -13.49 -11.53 -8.50
N VAL A 167 -13.79 -12.83 -8.38
CA VAL A 167 -12.87 -13.88 -7.92
C VAL A 167 -12.27 -14.61 -9.12
N GLY A 168 -10.95 -14.77 -9.12
CA GLY A 168 -10.17 -15.44 -10.15
C GLY A 168 -9.51 -16.73 -9.64
N GLY A 169 -8.49 -17.19 -10.37
CA GLY A 169 -7.73 -18.40 -10.01
C GLY A 169 -7.02 -18.28 -8.66
N CYS A 170 -6.92 -19.39 -7.93
CA CYS A 170 -6.34 -19.44 -6.58
C CYS A 170 -6.95 -18.40 -5.62
N ASN A 171 -8.22 -18.02 -5.83
CA ASN A 171 -8.92 -16.98 -5.09
C ASN A 171 -8.26 -15.59 -5.09
N HIS A 172 -7.43 -15.32 -6.09
CA HIS A 172 -6.96 -13.96 -6.34
C HIS A 172 -8.02 -13.16 -7.08
N PRO A 173 -7.98 -11.81 -7.06
CA PRO A 173 -8.97 -11.03 -7.78
C PRO A 173 -8.92 -11.33 -9.29
N SER A 174 -10.07 -11.50 -9.91
CA SER A 174 -10.19 -11.63 -11.37
C SER A 174 -9.83 -10.31 -12.06
N VAL A 175 -9.78 -10.31 -13.40
CA VAL A 175 -9.66 -9.05 -14.18
C VAL A 175 -10.77 -8.06 -13.79
N GLN A 176 -12.00 -8.54 -13.60
CA GLN A 176 -13.12 -7.70 -13.16
C GLN A 176 -12.94 -7.22 -11.72
N GLY A 177 -12.46 -8.08 -10.82
CA GLY A 177 -12.14 -7.68 -9.44
C GLY A 177 -11.08 -6.58 -9.38
N GLN A 178 -10.03 -6.68 -10.20
CA GLN A 178 -9.00 -5.66 -10.35
C GLN A 178 -9.56 -4.35 -10.90
N GLN A 179 -10.42 -4.42 -11.93
CA GLN A 179 -11.12 -3.25 -12.47
C GLN A 179 -11.97 -2.56 -11.40
N ARG A 180 -12.69 -3.33 -10.58
CA ARG A 180 -13.54 -2.78 -9.53
C ARG A 180 -12.73 -2.10 -8.42
N MET A 181 -11.57 -2.66 -8.04
CA MET A 181 -10.65 -1.98 -7.12
C MET A 181 -10.17 -0.65 -7.71
N ALA A 182 -9.82 -0.61 -8.99
CA ALA A 182 -9.42 0.64 -9.65
C ALA A 182 -10.54 1.69 -9.70
N GLU A 183 -11.79 1.27 -9.95
CA GLU A 183 -12.96 2.15 -9.91
C GLU A 183 -13.21 2.76 -8.52
N ILE A 184 -12.96 2.00 -7.46
CA ILE A 184 -13.06 2.47 -6.07
C ILE A 184 -11.90 3.42 -5.73
N ALA A 185 -10.68 3.06 -6.11
CA ALA A 185 -9.48 3.83 -5.78
C ALA A 185 -9.42 5.17 -6.51
N ARG A 186 -9.78 5.20 -7.81
CA ARG A 186 -9.64 6.37 -8.67
C ARG A 186 -10.21 7.67 -8.07
N PRO A 187 -11.50 7.76 -7.69
CA PRO A 187 -12.06 9.01 -7.17
C PRO A 187 -11.43 9.45 -5.84
N VAL A 188 -10.90 8.52 -5.04
CA VAL A 188 -10.17 8.85 -3.82
C VAL A 188 -8.82 9.48 -4.16
N VAL A 189 -8.09 8.90 -5.11
CA VAL A 189 -6.79 9.40 -5.56
C VAL A 189 -6.93 10.76 -6.24
N GLU A 190 -7.88 10.91 -7.16
CA GLU A 190 -8.14 12.18 -7.88
C GLU A 190 -8.42 13.32 -6.90
N ARG A 191 -9.29 13.08 -5.93
CA ARG A 191 -9.66 14.08 -4.91
C ARG A 191 -8.48 14.46 -4.02
N VAL A 192 -7.68 13.49 -3.59
CA VAL A 192 -6.55 13.74 -2.68
C VAL A 192 -5.40 14.45 -3.39
N LEU A 193 -5.17 14.15 -4.67
CA LEU A 193 -4.11 14.76 -5.48
C LEU A 193 -4.55 16.02 -6.22
N GLY A 194 -5.84 16.33 -6.25
CA GLY A 194 -6.38 17.44 -7.05
C GLY A 194 -6.27 17.17 -8.55
N TRP A 195 -6.23 15.91 -8.97
CA TRP A 195 -6.13 15.49 -10.38
C TRP A 195 -7.51 15.37 -11.05
N SER A 196 -8.51 16.13 -10.59
CA SER A 196 -9.82 16.15 -11.25
C SER A 196 -9.64 16.52 -12.72
N GLU A 197 -10.25 15.77 -13.62
CA GLU A 197 -10.26 16.13 -15.04
C GLU A 197 -10.77 17.57 -15.16
N SER A 198 -9.94 18.43 -15.73
CA SER A 198 -10.40 19.74 -16.15
C SER A 198 -11.44 19.46 -17.22
N ILE A 199 -12.72 19.68 -16.90
CA ILE A 199 -13.79 19.67 -17.90
C ILE A 199 -13.44 20.78 -18.89
N THR A 200 -12.86 20.41 -20.03
CA THR A 200 -12.76 21.23 -21.24
C THR A 200 -13.59 20.61 -22.33
#